data_AF-A0A1K1RSY6-F1
#
_entry.id   AF-A0A1K1RSY6-F1
#
_cell.length_a   1.000
_cell.length_b   1.000
_cell.length_c   1.000
_cell.angle_alpha   90.00
_cell.angle_beta   90.00
_cell.angle_gamma   90.00
#
_symmetry.space_group_name_H-M   'P 1'
#
loop_
_entity.id
_entity.type
_entity.pdbx_description
1 polymer ?
#
loop_
_entity_poly.entity_id
_entity_poly.type
_entity_poly.pdbx_seq_one_letter_code
_entity_poly.pdbx_strand_id
1 'polypeptide(L)'
;MPLSHPSHRQDRRRAEVAVNPVFTREPVVIPRDRIPDGELDNDTAYQVVHDELMLDGNARLNLATFVTTWMEPKARDLMAECADKNMIDKDEYPRTADLEQRCVRMLADLWHAEDPAEATGCSTTGSSEACMLAGLALKRRWQHRRRAAGQPADRPNIVMGINVQVCWEKFANYWDVEARLVPMDGDRFHLTAEEAVRYCDENTIGVVAIMGSTFDGSYEPVAGICAALDRLHEEHGWDVPVHVDGASGAMIAPFCDADLEWDFRLPRVASINTSGHKYGLVYPGVGWVVWRDAAALPDDLVFRVNYLGGEMPTFALNFSRPGAQVVAQYYNFLRLGHDGYRRIQQYCRDVATDLARRIAGLGAFRLITDGSHLPVFAFTLADDETGYSVFDVSAALREQGWLVPAYTFPRNREDLAVLRIVVRNGFSHDLGDLLIDALERALPRLRGQDKPQHGRESAGFSHGADSPQAQHQPTS
;
A
#
# COMPACT_ATOMS: atom_id res chain seq x y z
N MET A 1 -7.91 -15.02 8.30
CA MET A 1 -9.14 -15.56 8.91
C MET A 1 -9.34 -14.86 10.25
N PRO A 2 -10.51 -14.26 10.53
CA PRO A 2 -10.75 -13.67 11.85
C PRO A 2 -11.00 -14.77 12.88
N LEU A 3 -10.30 -14.70 14.01
CA LEU A 3 -10.60 -15.47 15.21
C LEU A 3 -11.79 -14.81 15.93
N SER A 4 -12.88 -15.54 16.10
CA SER A 4 -14.02 -15.11 16.93
C SER A 4 -13.72 -15.42 18.39
N HIS A 5 -13.42 -14.38 19.18
CA HIS A 5 -13.46 -14.47 20.63
C HIS A 5 -14.85 -14.01 21.11
N PRO A 6 -15.57 -14.77 21.96
CA PRO A 6 -16.89 -14.38 22.41
C PRO A 6 -16.77 -13.31 23.51
N SER A 7 -16.72 -12.03 23.14
CA SER A 7 -17.00 -10.95 24.08
C SER A 7 -18.48 -10.59 24.03
N HIS A 8 -19.16 -10.80 25.15
CA HIS A 8 -20.56 -10.47 25.40
C HIS A 8 -20.95 -9.05 24.92
N ARG A 9 -21.68 -9.00 23.81
CA ARG A 9 -22.80 -8.08 23.55
C ARG A 9 -23.70 -8.77 22.50
N GLN A 10 -24.77 -9.41 22.95
CA GLN A 10 -25.88 -9.80 22.07
C GLN A 10 -26.51 -8.51 21.56
N ASP A 11 -25.98 -8.00 20.46
CA ASP A 11 -26.61 -6.93 19.71
C ASP A 11 -27.91 -7.49 19.12
N ARG A 12 -29.03 -6.80 19.35
CA ARG A 12 -30.40 -7.21 18.95
C ARG A 12 -30.58 -7.10 17.43
N ARG A 13 -29.80 -7.84 16.65
CA ARG A 13 -29.97 -7.94 15.20
C ARG A 13 -31.03 -8.99 14.90
N ARG A 14 -31.99 -8.67 14.03
CA ARG A 14 -33.01 -9.63 13.57
C ARG A 14 -32.30 -10.77 12.83
N ALA A 15 -32.66 -12.02 13.12
CA ALA A 15 -32.11 -13.21 12.44
C ALA A 15 -32.48 -13.30 10.95
N GLU A 16 -33.43 -12.46 10.53
CA GLU A 16 -34.06 -12.50 9.21
C GLU A 16 -34.07 -11.08 8.58
N VAL A 17 -34.03 -11.04 7.26
CA VAL A 17 -34.29 -9.83 6.44
C VAL A 17 -35.69 -9.97 5.85
N ALA A 18 -36.55 -8.98 6.10
CA ALA A 18 -37.80 -8.84 5.36
C ALA A 18 -37.52 -8.00 4.10
N VAL A 19 -37.81 -8.54 2.92
CA VAL A 19 -37.60 -7.85 1.64
C VAL A 19 -38.89 -7.12 1.25
N ASN A 20 -38.80 -5.81 1.02
CA ASN A 20 -39.94 -5.02 0.59
C ASN A 20 -40.33 -5.42 -0.85
N PRO A 21 -41.63 -5.55 -1.16
CA PRO A 21 -42.08 -5.91 -2.50
C PRO A 21 -41.88 -4.73 -3.45
N VAL A 22 -40.84 -4.80 -4.29
CA VAL A 22 -40.49 -3.70 -5.21
C VAL A 22 -41.38 -3.70 -6.47
N PHE A 23 -41.90 -4.85 -6.91
CA PHE A 23 -42.92 -4.96 -7.96
C PHE A 23 -43.81 -6.20 -7.74
N THR A 24 -45.00 -6.05 -7.14
CA THR A 24 -46.06 -7.08 -7.00
C THR A 24 -45.68 -8.45 -6.39
N ARG A 25 -44.51 -8.59 -5.76
CA ARG A 25 -44.06 -9.87 -5.15
C ARG A 25 -44.61 -10.03 -3.73
N GLU A 26 -44.88 -11.26 -3.32
CA GLU A 26 -45.22 -11.54 -1.91
C GLU A 26 -44.03 -11.17 -1.00
N PRO A 27 -44.25 -10.77 0.26
CA PRO A 27 -43.17 -10.51 1.20
C PRO A 27 -42.31 -11.75 1.37
N VAL A 28 -41.02 -11.66 1.03
CA VAL A 28 -40.06 -12.75 1.24
C VAL A 28 -39.23 -12.45 2.47
N VAL A 29 -39.01 -13.48 3.28
CA VAL A 29 -38.14 -13.44 4.45
C VAL A 29 -36.95 -14.36 4.19
N ILE A 30 -35.74 -13.83 4.32
CA ILE A 30 -34.50 -14.58 4.06
C ILE A 30 -33.61 -14.61 5.31
N PRO A 31 -32.92 -15.74 5.58
CA PRO A 31 -31.94 -15.79 6.66
C PRO A 31 -30.72 -14.92 6.35
N ARG A 32 -30.17 -14.24 7.38
CA ARG A 32 -28.95 -13.42 7.24
C ARG A 32 -27.66 -14.24 7.29
N ASP A 33 -27.60 -15.19 8.23
CA ASP A 33 -26.33 -15.83 8.63
C ASP A 33 -26.26 -17.33 8.28
N ARG A 34 -27.16 -17.81 7.41
CA ARG A 34 -27.16 -19.18 6.89
C ARG A 34 -27.63 -19.19 5.43
N ILE A 35 -27.23 -20.23 4.70
CA ILE A 35 -27.70 -20.47 3.33
C ILE A 35 -29.25 -20.64 3.36
N PRO A 36 -30.01 -19.92 2.53
CA PRO A 36 -31.46 -20.11 2.43
C PRO A 36 -31.83 -21.52 1.94
N ASP A 37 -32.94 -22.08 2.44
CA ASP A 37 -33.40 -23.43 2.05
C ASP A 37 -33.92 -23.50 0.58
N GLY A 38 -34.29 -22.35 0.00
CA GLY A 38 -34.82 -22.24 -1.36
C GLY A 38 -34.14 -21.13 -2.16
N GLU A 39 -34.34 -21.17 -3.47
CA GLU A 39 -33.81 -20.17 -4.40
C GLU A 39 -34.53 -18.82 -4.28
N LEU A 40 -33.84 -17.75 -4.66
CA LEU A 40 -34.39 -16.42 -4.83
C LEU A 40 -34.33 -16.01 -6.30
N ASP A 41 -35.29 -15.21 -6.72
CA ASP A 41 -35.22 -14.49 -7.99
C ASP A 41 -33.97 -13.59 -8.03
N ASN A 42 -33.31 -13.54 -9.19
CA ASN A 42 -32.01 -12.87 -9.35
C ASN A 42 -32.07 -11.37 -9.03
N ASP A 43 -33.13 -10.66 -9.43
CA ASP A 43 -33.32 -9.23 -9.17
C ASP A 43 -33.57 -8.98 -7.68
N THR A 44 -34.26 -9.90 -7.02
CA THR A 44 -34.50 -9.83 -5.56
C THR A 44 -33.18 -9.99 -4.81
N ALA A 45 -32.39 -11.00 -5.16
CA ALA A 45 -31.08 -11.21 -4.55
C ALA A 45 -30.13 -10.02 -4.81
N TYR A 46 -30.13 -9.49 -6.03
CA TYR A 46 -29.37 -8.28 -6.38
C TYR A 46 -29.78 -7.10 -5.51
N GLN A 47 -31.08 -6.79 -5.42
CA GLN A 47 -31.55 -5.61 -4.69
C GLN A 47 -31.20 -5.66 -3.21
N VAL A 48 -31.34 -6.83 -2.57
CA VAL A 48 -30.95 -7.01 -1.16
C VAL A 48 -29.48 -6.69 -0.94
N VAL A 49 -28.59 -7.25 -1.77
CA VAL A 49 -27.15 -7.00 -1.66
C VAL A 49 -26.84 -5.54 -1.99
N HIS A 50 -27.44 -5.00 -3.05
CA HIS A 50 -27.24 -3.63 -3.50
C HIS A 50 -27.64 -2.60 -2.44
N ASP A 51 -28.77 -2.80 -1.76
CA ASP A 51 -29.26 -1.90 -0.72
C ASP A 51 -28.35 -1.87 0.51
N GLU A 52 -27.82 -3.03 0.93
CA GLU A 52 -26.86 -3.05 2.04
C GLU A 52 -25.55 -2.35 1.67
N LEU A 53 -25.09 -2.49 0.41
CA LEU A 53 -23.89 -1.80 -0.09
C LEU A 53 -24.04 -0.28 -0.21
N MET A 54 -25.26 0.28 -0.16
CA MET A 54 -25.45 1.74 -0.12
C MET A 54 -24.87 2.39 1.13
N LEU A 55 -24.60 1.61 2.19
CA LEU A 55 -23.98 2.09 3.42
C LEU A 55 -22.45 2.20 3.35
N ASP A 56 -21.84 1.72 2.26
CA ASP A 56 -20.43 1.97 2.00
C ASP A 56 -20.18 3.44 1.71
N GLY A 57 -19.05 3.96 2.21
CA GLY A 57 -18.65 5.33 1.98
C GLY A 57 -18.34 5.59 0.50
N ASN A 58 -18.58 6.82 0.03
CA ASN A 58 -18.21 7.21 -1.32
C ASN A 58 -16.69 7.20 -1.48
N ALA A 59 -16.16 6.26 -2.28
CA ALA A 59 -14.73 6.10 -2.51
C ALA A 59 -14.05 7.37 -3.08
N ARG A 60 -14.79 8.29 -3.71
CA ARG A 60 -14.26 9.58 -4.18
C ARG A 60 -13.87 10.53 -3.06
N LEU A 61 -14.61 10.48 -1.96
CA LEU A 61 -14.40 11.33 -0.79
C LEU A 61 -13.51 10.65 0.25
N ASN A 62 -13.06 9.42 -0.05
CA ASN A 62 -12.11 8.71 0.78
C ASN A 62 -10.69 9.23 0.54
N LEU A 63 -10.20 10.13 1.41
CA LEU A 63 -8.85 10.67 1.35
C LEU A 63 -7.86 9.86 2.20
N ALA A 64 -8.31 8.76 2.81
CA ALA A 64 -7.45 7.80 3.50
C ALA A 64 -6.78 6.83 2.52
N THR A 65 -7.51 6.33 1.52
CA THR A 65 -7.01 5.25 0.66
C THR A 65 -5.96 5.73 -0.34
N PHE A 66 -4.95 4.89 -0.61
CA PHE A 66 -4.02 5.06 -1.73
C PHE A 66 -4.52 4.41 -3.03
N VAL A 67 -5.56 3.59 -2.92
CA VAL A 67 -6.04 2.76 -4.02
C VAL A 67 -6.81 3.62 -5.02
N THR A 68 -6.64 3.35 -6.31
CA THR A 68 -7.38 4.01 -7.39
C THR A 68 -8.88 3.78 -7.23
N THR A 69 -9.64 4.87 -7.32
CA THR A 69 -11.10 4.86 -7.20
C THR A 69 -11.79 5.29 -8.50
N TRP A 70 -11.04 5.47 -9.59
CA TRP A 70 -11.54 5.78 -10.94
C TRP A 70 -10.73 5.10 -12.03
N MET A 71 -11.42 4.69 -13.08
CA MET A 71 -10.80 4.35 -14.35
C MET A 71 -11.67 4.85 -15.51
N GLU A 72 -11.05 5.10 -16.66
CA GLU A 72 -11.77 5.44 -17.89
C GLU A 72 -12.80 4.34 -18.24
N PRO A 73 -13.97 4.68 -18.85
CA PRO A 73 -14.96 3.69 -19.26
C PRO A 73 -14.36 2.54 -20.08
N LYS A 74 -13.41 2.83 -20.98
CA LYS A 74 -12.76 1.79 -21.81
C LYS A 74 -11.89 0.82 -21.03
N ALA A 75 -11.29 1.25 -19.92
CA ALA A 75 -10.60 0.32 -19.04
C ALA A 75 -11.59 -0.58 -18.29
N ARG A 76 -12.77 -0.05 -17.90
CA ARG A 76 -13.85 -0.84 -17.29
C ARG A 76 -14.46 -1.86 -18.25
N ASP A 77 -14.66 -1.48 -19.51
CA ASP A 77 -15.12 -2.39 -20.57
C ASP A 77 -14.15 -3.59 -20.66
N LEU A 78 -12.83 -3.34 -20.79
CA LEU A 78 -11.80 -4.38 -20.84
C LEU A 78 -11.78 -5.27 -19.58
N MET A 79 -11.96 -4.68 -18.40
CA MET A 79 -12.01 -5.45 -17.16
C MET A 79 -13.23 -6.37 -17.11
N ALA A 80 -14.41 -5.90 -17.56
CA ALA A 80 -15.61 -6.73 -17.64
C ALA A 80 -15.45 -7.86 -18.67
N GLU A 81 -14.86 -7.59 -19.83
CA GLU A 81 -14.54 -8.57 -20.87
C GLU A 81 -13.50 -9.63 -20.44
N CYS A 82 -12.76 -9.38 -19.35
CA CYS A 82 -11.70 -10.25 -18.86
C CYS A 82 -11.96 -10.77 -17.45
N ALA A 83 -13.16 -10.59 -16.90
CA ALA A 83 -13.48 -10.94 -15.51
C ALA A 83 -13.38 -12.45 -15.23
N ASP A 84 -13.58 -13.28 -16.25
CA ASP A 84 -13.53 -14.76 -16.21
C ASP A 84 -12.15 -15.34 -16.54
N LYS A 85 -11.20 -14.53 -17.01
CA LYS A 85 -9.87 -14.99 -17.41
C LYS A 85 -9.01 -15.26 -16.19
N ASN A 86 -8.69 -16.52 -15.95
CA ASN A 86 -7.83 -16.94 -14.84
C ASN A 86 -6.35 -16.73 -15.19
N MET A 87 -5.59 -16.05 -14.33
CA MET A 87 -4.22 -15.65 -14.64
C MET A 87 -3.21 -16.82 -14.66
N ILE A 88 -3.50 -17.89 -13.92
CA ILE A 88 -2.58 -19.04 -13.83
C ILE A 88 -2.71 -20.01 -15.02
N ASP A 89 -3.85 -19.97 -15.72
CA ASP A 89 -4.16 -20.82 -16.88
C ASP A 89 -3.52 -20.22 -18.14
N LYS A 90 -2.19 -20.15 -18.13
CA LYS A 90 -1.40 -19.41 -19.14
C LYS A 90 -1.44 -20.06 -20.53
N ASP A 91 -1.73 -21.36 -20.63
CA ASP A 91 -1.89 -22.05 -21.91
C ASP A 91 -3.26 -21.78 -22.54
N GLU A 92 -4.30 -21.68 -21.70
CA GLU A 92 -5.67 -21.33 -22.11
C GLU A 92 -5.81 -19.83 -22.42
N TYR A 93 -5.08 -18.96 -21.70
CA TYR A 93 -5.11 -17.50 -21.87
C TYR A 93 -3.71 -16.92 -22.21
N PRO A 94 -3.06 -17.37 -23.29
CA PRO A 94 -1.66 -17.05 -23.59
C PRO A 94 -1.45 -15.57 -23.92
N ARG A 95 -2.49 -14.90 -24.42
CA ARG A 95 -2.44 -13.45 -24.66
C ARG A 95 -2.43 -12.65 -23.36
N THR A 96 -3.19 -13.06 -22.34
CA THR A 96 -3.15 -12.40 -21.03
C THR A 96 -1.78 -12.60 -20.37
N ALA A 97 -1.21 -13.81 -20.46
CA ALA A 97 0.14 -14.10 -19.98
C ALA A 97 1.21 -13.25 -20.69
N ASP A 98 1.12 -13.08 -22.01
CA ASP A 98 2.03 -12.19 -22.75
C ASP A 98 1.88 -10.72 -22.32
N LEU A 99 0.66 -10.24 -22.04
CA LEU A 99 0.46 -8.88 -21.51
C LEU A 99 1.08 -8.69 -20.13
N GLU A 100 1.04 -9.70 -19.25
CA GLU A 100 1.76 -9.68 -17.98
C GLU A 100 3.26 -9.47 -18.21
N GLN A 101 3.86 -10.27 -19.11
CA GLN A 101 5.28 -10.18 -19.41
C GLN A 101 5.67 -8.84 -20.03
N ARG A 102 4.82 -8.26 -20.88
CA ARG A 102 5.04 -6.91 -21.40
C ARG A 102 5.02 -5.86 -20.29
N CYS A 103 4.12 -5.98 -19.32
CA CYS A 103 4.08 -5.06 -18.16
C CYS A 103 5.35 -5.19 -17.30
N VAL A 104 5.84 -6.41 -17.06
CA VAL A 104 7.12 -6.63 -16.34
C VAL A 104 8.26 -5.92 -17.06
N ARG A 105 8.38 -6.09 -18.38
CA ARG A 105 9.43 -5.44 -19.19
C ARG A 105 9.31 -3.92 -19.21
N MET A 106 8.09 -3.38 -19.32
CA MET A 106 7.84 -1.93 -19.25
C MET A 106 8.22 -1.35 -17.89
N LEU A 107 7.95 -2.06 -16.79
CA LEU A 107 8.35 -1.63 -15.45
C LEU A 107 9.85 -1.74 -15.23
N ALA A 108 10.48 -2.80 -15.74
CA ALA A 108 11.92 -2.97 -15.70
C ALA A 108 12.65 -1.84 -16.45
N ASP A 109 12.15 -1.49 -17.64
CA ASP A 109 12.63 -0.34 -18.43
C ASP A 109 12.45 0.99 -17.68
N LEU A 110 11.24 1.22 -17.13
CA LEU A 110 10.92 2.41 -16.33
C LEU A 110 11.83 2.57 -15.10
N TRP A 111 12.34 1.46 -14.55
CA TRP A 111 13.21 1.43 -13.37
C TRP A 111 14.67 1.17 -13.72
N HIS A 112 15.06 1.35 -14.98
CA HIS A 112 16.44 1.29 -15.45
C HIS A 112 17.13 -0.05 -15.19
N ALA A 113 16.41 -1.17 -15.34
CA ALA A 113 17.03 -2.48 -15.40
C ALA A 113 18.01 -2.55 -16.58
N GLU A 114 19.13 -3.28 -16.42
CA GLU A 114 20.19 -3.34 -17.43
C GLU A 114 19.72 -3.99 -18.74
N ASP A 115 18.95 -5.06 -18.63
CA ASP A 115 18.29 -5.72 -19.76
C ASP A 115 16.78 -5.86 -19.49
N PRO A 116 15.97 -4.83 -19.83
CA PRO A 116 14.53 -4.88 -19.64
C PRO A 116 13.84 -5.96 -20.45
N ALA A 117 14.43 -6.45 -21.54
CA ALA A 117 13.81 -7.47 -22.41
C ALA A 117 13.84 -8.85 -21.74
N GLU A 118 14.89 -9.14 -20.98
CA GLU A 118 15.08 -10.37 -20.20
C GLU A 118 14.78 -10.16 -18.69
N ALA A 119 13.99 -9.13 -18.38
CA ALA A 119 13.67 -8.77 -17.00
C ALA A 119 13.01 -9.92 -16.23
N THR A 120 13.50 -10.17 -15.02
CA THR A 120 12.92 -11.16 -14.11
C THR A 120 11.87 -10.49 -13.23
N GLY A 121 10.60 -10.90 -13.35
CA GLY A 121 9.51 -10.31 -12.59
C GLY A 121 8.17 -10.99 -12.79
N CYS A 122 7.18 -10.61 -11.98
CA CYS A 122 5.82 -11.14 -12.09
C CYS A 122 4.77 -10.14 -11.57
N SER A 123 3.51 -10.35 -12.00
CA SER A 123 2.38 -9.68 -11.37
C SER A 123 1.94 -10.41 -10.10
N THR A 124 1.41 -9.64 -9.16
CA THR A 124 0.88 -10.09 -7.87
C THR A 124 -0.48 -9.45 -7.63
N THR A 125 -1.17 -9.83 -6.57
CA THR A 125 -2.45 -9.19 -6.19
C THR A 125 -2.24 -7.75 -5.66
N GLY A 126 -1.02 -7.42 -5.22
CA GLY A 126 -0.64 -6.12 -4.66
C GLY A 126 0.74 -6.17 -4.03
N SER A 127 1.25 -5.01 -3.59
CA SER A 127 2.58 -4.93 -2.96
C SER A 127 2.77 -5.90 -1.81
N SER A 128 1.74 -6.24 -1.01
CA SER A 128 1.91 -7.21 0.09
C SER A 128 2.47 -8.57 -0.37
N GLU A 129 1.97 -9.12 -1.48
CA GLU A 129 2.50 -10.37 -2.05
C GLU A 129 3.88 -10.13 -2.68
N ALA A 130 4.05 -9.02 -3.41
CA ALA A 130 5.34 -8.64 -4.00
C ALA A 130 6.47 -8.50 -2.97
N CYS A 131 6.22 -7.84 -1.84
CA CYS A 131 7.15 -7.72 -0.70
C CYS A 131 7.52 -9.08 -0.13
N MET A 132 6.55 -9.99 0.04
CA MET A 132 6.81 -11.34 0.55
C MET A 132 7.69 -12.15 -0.42
N LEU A 133 7.42 -12.08 -1.73
CA LEU A 133 8.24 -12.73 -2.75
C LEU A 133 9.66 -12.15 -2.78
N ALA A 134 9.80 -10.83 -2.68
CA ALA A 134 11.10 -10.16 -2.59
C ALA A 134 11.87 -10.58 -1.33
N GLY A 135 11.21 -10.57 -0.17
CA GLY A 135 11.80 -11.02 1.10
C GLY A 135 12.23 -12.49 1.06
N LEU A 136 11.46 -13.35 0.40
CA LEU A 136 11.83 -14.76 0.18
C LEU A 136 13.09 -14.89 -0.67
N ALA A 137 13.19 -14.13 -1.76
CA ALA A 137 14.38 -14.10 -2.59
C ALA A 137 15.61 -13.60 -1.81
N LEU A 138 15.48 -12.52 -1.04
CA LEU A 138 16.53 -12.00 -0.15
C LEU A 138 16.99 -13.06 0.87
N LYS A 139 16.04 -13.66 1.60
CA LYS A 139 16.32 -14.72 2.58
C LYS A 139 17.05 -15.90 1.94
N ARG A 140 16.58 -16.36 0.78
CA ARG A 140 17.15 -17.52 0.10
C ARG A 140 18.57 -17.26 -0.41
N ARG A 141 18.82 -16.09 -1.01
CA ARG A 141 20.15 -15.65 -1.43
C ARG A 141 21.12 -15.59 -0.26
N TRP A 142 20.69 -15.01 0.87
CA TRP A 142 21.48 -14.98 2.09
C TRP A 142 21.81 -16.39 2.60
N GLN A 143 20.83 -17.30 2.64
CA GLN A 143 21.04 -18.69 3.06
C GLN A 143 22.03 -19.43 2.16
N HIS A 144 21.92 -19.29 0.84
CA HIS A 144 22.86 -19.90 -0.10
C HIS A 144 24.28 -19.42 0.15
N ARG A 145 24.50 -18.11 0.29
CA ARG A 145 25.81 -17.51 0.57
C ARG A 145 26.40 -18.01 1.89
N ARG A 146 25.61 -18.03 2.98
CA ARG A 146 26.06 -18.51 4.30
C ARG A 146 26.46 -19.98 4.26
N ARG A 147 25.63 -20.83 3.64
CA ARG A 147 25.92 -22.27 3.50
C ARG A 147 27.16 -22.52 2.64
N ALA A 148 27.34 -21.78 1.54
CA ALA A 148 28.54 -21.87 0.71
C ALA A 148 29.82 -21.48 1.48
N ALA A 149 29.71 -20.55 2.44
CA ALA A 149 30.80 -20.17 3.33
C ALA A 149 30.95 -21.08 4.58
N GLY A 150 30.15 -22.14 4.72
CA GLY A 150 30.16 -23.01 5.90
C GLY A 150 29.66 -22.34 7.19
N GLN A 151 28.90 -21.24 7.08
CA GLN A 151 28.40 -20.44 8.20
C GLN A 151 26.93 -20.78 8.55
N PRO A 152 26.50 -20.54 9.81
CA PRO A 152 25.11 -20.73 10.22
C PRO A 152 24.13 -19.87 9.40
N ALA A 153 22.97 -20.43 9.05
CA ALA A 153 21.97 -19.83 8.16
C ALA A 153 20.54 -19.88 8.74
N ASP A 154 20.44 -19.90 10.07
CA ASP A 154 19.23 -20.17 10.86
C ASP A 154 18.67 -18.92 11.59
N ARG A 155 19.42 -17.82 11.65
CA ARG A 155 19.02 -16.60 12.36
C ARG A 155 18.98 -15.33 11.48
N PRO A 156 18.21 -15.31 10.38
CA PRO A 156 18.15 -14.14 9.51
C PRO A 156 17.46 -12.95 10.19
N ASN A 157 17.93 -11.73 9.91
CA ASN A 157 17.22 -10.49 10.22
C ASN A 157 17.04 -9.62 8.97
N ILE A 158 16.09 -8.68 9.01
CA ILE A 158 15.86 -7.69 7.96
C ILE A 158 15.75 -6.30 8.60
N VAL A 159 16.43 -5.31 8.02
CA VAL A 159 16.50 -3.94 8.57
C VAL A 159 15.58 -3.02 7.78
N MET A 160 14.80 -2.22 8.51
CA MET A 160 13.79 -1.34 7.94
C MET A 160 13.42 -0.22 8.91
N GLY A 161 12.91 0.90 8.40
CA GLY A 161 12.31 1.94 9.24
C GLY A 161 11.00 1.43 9.86
N ILE A 162 10.65 1.89 11.06
CA ILE A 162 9.38 1.52 11.72
C ILE A 162 8.13 2.02 10.96
N ASN A 163 8.32 2.94 10.01
CA ASN A 163 7.31 3.44 9.07
C ASN A 163 6.99 2.45 7.93
N VAL A 164 7.52 1.23 7.93
CA VAL A 164 7.13 0.18 6.98
C VAL A 164 5.63 -0.11 7.02
N GLN A 165 5.13 -0.56 5.88
CA GLN A 165 3.80 -1.14 5.82
C GLN A 165 3.82 -2.52 6.50
N VAL A 166 2.72 -2.85 7.20
CA VAL A 166 2.55 -4.10 7.97
C VAL A 166 2.84 -5.41 7.20
N CYS A 167 2.89 -5.38 5.86
CA CYS A 167 3.29 -6.54 5.05
C CYS A 167 4.71 -7.02 5.37
N TRP A 168 5.63 -6.12 5.74
CA TRP A 168 6.99 -6.50 6.11
C TRP A 168 7.07 -7.16 7.48
N GLU A 169 6.28 -6.70 8.45
CA GLU A 169 6.12 -7.38 9.74
C GLU A 169 5.47 -8.75 9.57
N LYS A 170 4.46 -8.86 8.68
CA LYS A 170 3.88 -10.16 8.30
C LYS A 170 4.93 -11.07 7.67
N PHE A 171 5.75 -10.56 6.75
CA PHE A 171 6.83 -11.33 6.16
C PHE A 171 7.80 -11.84 7.25
N ALA A 172 8.26 -10.93 8.12
CA ALA A 172 9.17 -11.28 9.20
C ALA A 172 8.60 -12.37 10.11
N ASN A 173 7.35 -12.22 10.53
CA ASN A 173 6.67 -13.19 11.38
C ASN A 173 6.37 -14.53 10.68
N TYR A 174 5.91 -14.52 9.42
CA TYR A 174 5.51 -15.76 8.73
C TYR A 174 6.70 -16.60 8.24
N TRP A 175 7.88 -15.99 8.10
CA TRP A 175 9.08 -16.66 7.62
C TRP A 175 10.23 -16.63 8.61
N ASP A 176 9.97 -16.49 9.91
CA ASP A 176 11.00 -16.58 10.96
C ASP A 176 12.23 -15.70 10.64
N VAL A 177 11.99 -14.43 10.31
CA VAL A 177 13.02 -13.40 10.13
C VAL A 177 12.86 -12.37 11.23
N GLU A 178 13.94 -12.04 11.93
CA GLU A 178 13.91 -10.98 12.94
C GLU A 178 13.67 -9.62 12.27
N ALA A 179 12.58 -8.94 12.64
CA ALA A 179 12.28 -7.59 12.17
C ALA A 179 13.08 -6.55 12.97
N ARG A 180 14.11 -5.96 12.35
CA ARG A 180 14.86 -4.84 12.94
C ARG A 180 14.25 -3.51 12.52
N LEU A 181 13.21 -3.12 13.25
CA LEU A 181 12.49 -1.86 13.06
C LEU A 181 13.25 -0.70 13.70
N VAL A 182 13.87 0.15 12.88
CA VAL A 182 14.52 1.40 13.32
C VAL A 182 13.44 2.39 13.75
N PRO A 183 13.39 2.79 15.02
CA PRO A 183 12.38 3.72 15.49
C PRO A 183 12.60 5.13 14.92
N MET A 184 11.52 5.91 14.93
CA MET A 184 11.63 7.35 14.70
C MET A 184 12.42 7.99 15.85
N ASP A 185 12.91 9.20 15.65
CA ASP A 185 13.57 9.94 16.72
C ASP A 185 13.59 11.44 16.40
N GLY A 186 13.09 12.28 17.31
CA GLY A 186 12.91 13.71 17.03
C GLY A 186 12.21 13.92 15.69
N ASP A 187 12.80 14.73 14.82
CA ASP A 187 12.25 15.02 13.48
C ASP A 187 12.65 13.99 12.39
N ARG A 188 13.26 12.86 12.76
CA ARG A 188 13.53 11.73 11.87
C ARG A 188 12.33 10.79 11.82
N PHE A 189 11.50 10.97 10.81
CA PHE A 189 10.26 10.20 10.62
C PHE A 189 10.42 8.92 9.79
N HIS A 190 11.58 8.66 9.20
CA HIS A 190 11.80 7.52 8.32
C HIS A 190 13.24 7.00 8.42
N LEU A 191 13.53 5.87 7.76
CA LEU A 191 14.87 5.29 7.76
C LEU A 191 15.88 6.26 7.14
N THR A 192 17.07 6.33 7.74
CA THR A 192 18.21 7.07 7.20
C THR A 192 19.36 6.11 6.92
N ALA A 193 20.31 6.53 6.08
CA ALA A 193 21.48 5.73 5.74
C ALA A 193 22.31 5.32 6.97
N GLU A 194 22.51 6.25 7.91
CA GLU A 194 23.28 6.02 9.14
C GLU A 194 22.61 4.97 10.04
N GLU A 195 21.30 5.06 10.22
CA GLU A 195 20.58 4.09 11.05
C GLU A 195 20.45 2.73 10.37
N ALA A 196 20.27 2.69 9.04
CA ALA A 196 20.19 1.43 8.31
C ALA A 196 21.44 0.57 8.58
N VAL A 197 22.64 1.16 8.46
CA VAL A 197 23.89 0.42 8.69
C VAL A 197 24.12 0.06 10.15
N ARG A 198 23.71 0.90 11.11
CA ARG A 198 23.82 0.63 12.55
C ARG A 198 23.08 -0.64 12.99
N TYR A 199 22.02 -1.00 12.29
CA TYR A 199 21.20 -2.18 12.59
C TYR A 199 21.59 -3.41 11.76
N CYS A 200 22.54 -3.29 10.84
CA CYS A 200 23.01 -4.40 10.01
C CYS A 200 24.07 -5.26 10.73
N ASP A 201 24.05 -6.57 10.47
CA ASP A 201 25.10 -7.52 10.82
C ASP A 201 25.26 -8.59 9.72
N GLU A 202 26.09 -9.62 9.95
CA GLU A 202 26.31 -10.71 8.99
C GLU A 202 25.06 -11.57 8.70
N ASN A 203 24.03 -11.46 9.55
CA ASN A 203 22.76 -12.18 9.42
C ASN A 203 21.68 -11.33 8.73
N THR A 204 21.98 -10.07 8.38
CA THR A 204 21.06 -9.20 7.66
C THR A 204 20.87 -9.69 6.21
N ILE A 205 19.64 -10.05 5.87
CA ILE A 205 19.28 -10.54 4.53
C ILE A 205 19.11 -9.41 3.51
N GLY A 206 18.88 -8.20 3.99
CA GLY A 206 18.72 -6.98 3.20
C GLY A 206 18.20 -5.81 4.02
N VAL A 207 18.24 -4.64 3.40
CA VAL A 207 17.59 -3.41 3.89
C VAL A 207 16.37 -3.12 3.01
N VAL A 208 15.24 -2.77 3.62
CA VAL A 208 14.06 -2.28 2.89
C VAL A 208 14.04 -0.75 2.96
N ALA A 209 14.12 -0.10 1.80
CA ALA A 209 13.97 1.34 1.68
C ALA A 209 12.60 1.66 1.06
N ILE A 210 11.88 2.63 1.64
CA ILE A 210 10.51 2.96 1.25
C ILE A 210 10.49 4.18 0.34
N MET A 211 10.07 3.97 -0.91
CA MET A 211 9.77 5.07 -1.83
C MET A 211 8.31 5.48 -1.67
N GLY A 212 8.06 6.30 -0.64
CA GLY A 212 6.74 6.84 -0.35
C GLY A 212 6.08 6.23 0.87
N SER A 213 6.48 6.71 2.04
CA SER A 213 5.96 6.35 3.37
C SER A 213 4.43 6.45 3.42
N THR A 214 3.79 5.45 4.02
CA THR A 214 2.33 5.47 4.21
C THR A 214 1.92 6.47 5.28
N PHE A 215 2.80 6.85 6.20
CA PHE A 215 2.48 7.76 7.29
C PHE A 215 2.40 9.22 6.85
N ASP A 216 3.28 9.66 5.96
CA ASP A 216 3.45 11.08 5.64
C ASP A 216 3.78 11.35 4.17
N GLY A 217 3.97 10.32 3.35
CA GLY A 217 4.25 10.48 1.93
C GLY A 217 5.70 10.79 1.57
N SER A 218 6.63 10.79 2.54
CA SER A 218 8.05 11.08 2.28
C SER A 218 8.74 9.93 1.53
N TYR A 219 9.82 10.24 0.80
CA TYR A 219 10.74 9.25 0.26
C TYR A 219 11.88 8.99 1.25
N GLU A 220 12.34 7.75 1.34
CA GLU A 220 13.59 7.42 2.01
C GLU A 220 14.80 7.57 1.06
N PRO A 221 16.01 7.89 1.58
CA PRO A 221 17.17 8.19 0.76
C PRO A 221 17.85 6.91 0.23
N VAL A 222 17.26 6.25 -0.76
CA VAL A 222 17.74 4.95 -1.29
C VAL A 222 19.21 4.99 -1.72
N ALA A 223 19.63 6.00 -2.49
CA ALA A 223 21.03 6.17 -2.91
C ALA A 223 21.98 6.33 -1.71
N GLY A 224 21.57 7.11 -0.70
CA GLY A 224 22.33 7.28 0.53
C GLY A 224 22.47 5.98 1.33
N ILE A 225 21.39 5.20 1.42
CA ILE A 225 21.40 3.87 2.06
C ILE A 225 22.34 2.93 1.31
N CYS A 226 22.27 2.88 -0.03
CA CYS A 226 23.15 2.05 -0.85
C CYS A 226 24.64 2.41 -0.61
N ALA A 227 24.98 3.70 -0.68
CA ALA A 227 26.35 4.16 -0.46
C ALA A 227 26.87 3.88 0.96
N ALA A 228 26.00 3.89 1.97
CA ALA A 228 26.38 3.51 3.33
C ALA A 228 26.63 2.00 3.47
N LEU A 229 25.82 1.18 2.80
CA LEU A 229 26.03 -0.27 2.74
C LEU A 229 27.29 -0.64 1.94
N ASP A 230 27.72 0.17 0.96
CA ASP A 230 29.01 0.02 0.28
C ASP A 230 30.17 0.14 1.26
N ARG A 231 30.17 1.19 2.09
CA ARG A 231 31.19 1.35 3.14
C ARG A 231 31.14 0.22 4.17
N LEU A 232 29.94 -0.20 4.58
CA LEU A 232 29.78 -1.33 5.51
C LEU A 232 30.36 -2.63 4.92
N HIS A 233 30.19 -2.84 3.61
CA HIS A 233 30.78 -3.97 2.90
C HIS A 233 32.31 -3.89 2.88
N GLU A 234 32.89 -2.71 2.64
CA GLU A 234 34.35 -2.52 2.69
C GLU A 234 34.93 -2.79 4.08
N GLU A 235 34.22 -2.41 5.14
CA GLU A 235 34.65 -2.55 6.53
C GLU A 235 34.52 -4.00 7.06
N HIS A 236 33.42 -4.67 6.75
CA HIS A 236 33.07 -5.97 7.35
C HIS A 236 33.00 -7.14 6.37
N GLY A 237 33.03 -6.88 5.06
CA GLY A 237 32.81 -7.88 4.01
C GLY A 237 31.35 -8.34 3.86
N TRP A 238 30.40 -7.71 4.56
CA TRP A 238 28.99 -8.08 4.49
C TRP A 238 28.35 -7.54 3.22
N ASP A 239 27.96 -8.42 2.30
CA ASP A 239 27.14 -8.03 1.15
C ASP A 239 25.65 -8.00 1.56
N VAL A 240 25.13 -6.79 1.77
CA VAL A 240 23.74 -6.54 2.16
C VAL A 240 23.03 -5.82 0.99
N PRO A 241 22.07 -6.47 0.32
CA PRO A 241 21.30 -5.87 -0.77
C PRO A 241 20.18 -4.95 -0.24
N VAL A 242 19.64 -4.12 -1.14
CA VAL A 242 18.47 -3.27 -0.90
C VAL A 242 17.28 -3.80 -1.68
N HIS A 243 16.13 -3.87 -1.03
CA HIS A 243 14.84 -3.94 -1.71
C HIS A 243 14.15 -2.58 -1.59
N VAL A 244 13.60 -2.08 -2.69
CA VAL A 244 12.82 -0.84 -2.68
C VAL A 244 11.34 -1.15 -2.64
N ASP A 245 10.71 -0.84 -1.51
CA ASP A 245 9.25 -0.81 -1.41
C ASP A 245 8.72 0.47 -2.06
N GLY A 246 8.51 0.37 -3.38
CA GLY A 246 7.95 1.40 -4.22
C GLY A 246 6.45 1.29 -4.40
N ALA A 247 5.70 0.75 -3.41
CA ALA A 247 4.27 0.51 -3.54
C ALA A 247 3.50 1.71 -4.11
N SER A 248 3.87 2.91 -3.69
CA SER A 248 3.35 4.17 -4.24
C SER A 248 4.37 4.89 -5.12
N GLY A 249 5.58 5.15 -4.61
CA GLY A 249 6.55 6.05 -5.24
C GLY A 249 7.17 5.52 -6.54
N ALA A 250 7.19 4.20 -6.78
CA ALA A 250 7.72 3.66 -8.04
C ALA A 250 6.83 3.96 -9.27
N MET A 251 5.63 4.50 -9.05
CA MET A 251 4.76 5.03 -10.11
C MET A 251 4.60 6.57 -10.04
N ILE A 252 5.40 7.25 -9.23
CA ILE A 252 5.47 8.73 -9.14
C ILE A 252 6.86 9.21 -9.56
N ALA A 253 7.90 8.75 -8.87
CA ALA A 253 9.26 9.24 -9.01
C ALA A 253 9.80 9.15 -10.45
N PRO A 254 9.60 8.06 -11.23
CA PRO A 254 10.04 8.01 -12.63
C PRO A 254 9.51 9.16 -13.49
N PHE A 255 8.31 9.65 -13.19
CA PHE A 255 7.63 10.62 -14.05
C PHE A 255 7.84 12.06 -13.59
N CYS A 256 7.88 12.28 -12.27
CA CYS A 256 7.96 13.61 -11.67
C CYS A 256 9.36 13.98 -11.16
N ASP A 257 10.17 12.98 -10.81
CA ASP A 257 11.48 13.12 -10.16
C ASP A 257 12.56 12.31 -10.91
N ALA A 258 12.57 12.39 -12.25
CA ALA A 258 13.37 11.49 -13.10
C ALA A 258 14.89 11.47 -12.77
N ASP A 259 15.41 12.60 -12.30
CA ASP A 259 16.83 12.74 -11.92
C ASP A 259 17.15 12.09 -10.56
N LEU A 260 16.15 11.73 -9.75
CA LEU A 260 16.36 11.06 -8.48
C LEU A 260 16.82 9.61 -8.72
N GLU A 261 17.98 9.25 -8.19
CA GLU A 261 18.48 7.88 -8.21
C GLU A 261 17.92 7.07 -7.04
N TRP A 262 17.06 6.10 -7.35
CA TRP A 262 16.42 5.26 -6.34
C TRP A 262 16.21 3.80 -6.80
N ASP A 263 16.41 3.51 -8.09
CA ASP A 263 16.01 2.27 -8.75
C ASP A 263 17.22 1.39 -9.13
N PHE A 264 17.14 0.58 -10.20
CA PHE A 264 18.20 -0.34 -10.59
C PHE A 264 19.49 0.35 -11.04
N ARG A 265 19.51 1.68 -11.24
CA ARG A 265 20.77 2.46 -11.36
C ARG A 265 21.73 2.24 -10.19
N LEU A 266 21.20 1.92 -8.99
CA LEU A 266 21.98 1.67 -7.78
C LEU A 266 22.30 0.18 -7.62
N PRO A 267 23.55 -0.30 -7.77
CA PRO A 267 23.86 -1.74 -7.85
C PRO A 267 23.33 -2.61 -6.71
N ARG A 268 23.20 -2.05 -5.50
CA ARG A 268 22.66 -2.78 -4.33
C ARG A 268 21.17 -3.07 -4.42
N VAL A 269 20.40 -2.33 -5.22
CA VAL A 269 18.97 -2.56 -5.39
C VAL A 269 18.77 -3.89 -6.11
N ALA A 270 18.35 -4.92 -5.38
CA ALA A 270 18.18 -6.27 -5.89
C ALA A 270 16.77 -6.51 -6.45
N SER A 271 15.77 -5.80 -5.93
CA SER A 271 14.40 -5.86 -6.42
C SER A 271 13.58 -4.64 -6.01
N ILE A 272 12.52 -4.39 -6.76
CA ILE A 272 11.60 -3.26 -6.57
C ILE A 272 10.17 -3.79 -6.69
N ASN A 273 9.28 -3.37 -5.78
CA ASN A 273 7.85 -3.62 -5.92
C ASN A 273 7.06 -2.36 -6.24
N THR A 274 5.89 -2.51 -6.87
CA THR A 274 4.88 -1.45 -6.89
C THR A 274 3.44 -1.99 -6.82
N SER A 275 2.52 -1.20 -6.28
CA SER A 275 1.09 -1.47 -6.36
C SER A 275 0.54 -0.79 -7.61
N GLY A 276 0.30 -1.57 -8.68
CA GLY A 276 -0.39 -1.08 -9.87
C GLY A 276 -1.76 -0.47 -9.54
N HIS A 277 -2.41 -0.99 -8.50
CA HIS A 277 -3.68 -0.46 -8.03
C HIS A 277 -3.62 0.83 -7.20
N LYS A 278 -2.43 1.38 -6.92
CA LYS A 278 -2.26 2.70 -6.29
C LYS A 278 -2.06 3.75 -7.38
N TYR A 279 -0.86 4.29 -7.52
CA TYR A 279 -0.52 5.26 -8.55
C TYR A 279 -0.25 4.64 -9.93
N GLY A 280 -0.36 3.31 -10.07
CA GLY A 280 -0.41 2.65 -11.38
C GLY A 280 -1.74 2.80 -12.13
N LEU A 281 -2.75 3.39 -11.47
CA LEU A 281 -4.04 3.81 -12.04
C LEU A 281 -5.02 2.66 -12.38
N VAL A 282 -4.89 1.52 -11.70
CA VAL A 282 -5.78 0.36 -11.88
C VAL A 282 -6.64 0.13 -10.63
N TYR A 283 -7.86 -0.40 -10.77
CA TYR A 283 -8.65 -0.83 -9.61
C TYR A 283 -7.95 -1.90 -8.75
N PRO A 284 -8.35 -2.08 -7.48
CA PRO A 284 -7.72 -3.04 -6.57
C PRO A 284 -7.59 -4.46 -7.17
N GLY A 285 -6.45 -5.09 -6.87
CA GLY A 285 -6.13 -6.46 -7.31
C GLY A 285 -4.90 -6.64 -8.21
N VAL A 286 -4.05 -5.61 -8.40
CA VAL A 286 -2.75 -5.78 -9.08
C VAL A 286 -1.58 -5.08 -8.36
N GLY A 287 -0.46 -5.78 -8.28
CA GLY A 287 0.87 -5.31 -7.92
C GLY A 287 1.93 -5.98 -8.78
N TRP A 288 3.18 -5.56 -8.62
CA TRP A 288 4.31 -6.04 -9.40
C TRP A 288 5.55 -6.14 -8.54
N VAL A 289 6.39 -7.13 -8.84
CA VAL A 289 7.78 -7.20 -8.37
C VAL A 289 8.68 -7.44 -9.57
N VAL A 290 9.77 -6.70 -9.63
CA VAL A 290 10.85 -6.89 -10.60
C VAL A 290 12.13 -7.09 -9.81
N TRP A 291 12.91 -8.08 -10.21
CA TRP A 291 14.27 -8.33 -9.75
C TRP A 291 15.25 -7.73 -10.76
N ARG A 292 16.40 -7.27 -10.26
CA ARG A 292 17.46 -6.67 -11.10
C ARG A 292 17.83 -7.57 -12.27
N ASP A 293 18.05 -8.85 -11.97
CA ASP A 293 18.54 -9.88 -12.87
C ASP A 293 18.11 -11.27 -12.36
N ALA A 294 18.43 -12.30 -13.13
CA ALA A 294 18.13 -13.69 -12.77
C ALA A 294 18.85 -14.17 -11.49
N ALA A 295 20.01 -13.61 -11.14
CA ALA A 295 20.74 -13.97 -9.91
C ALA A 295 20.09 -13.37 -8.65
N ALA A 296 19.30 -12.32 -8.80
CA ALA A 296 18.49 -11.74 -7.72
C ALA A 296 17.25 -12.58 -7.37
N LEU A 297 16.85 -13.55 -8.20
CA LEU A 297 15.78 -14.53 -7.91
C LEU A 297 16.32 -15.97 -7.97
N PRO A 298 16.57 -16.62 -6.81
CA PRO A 298 17.02 -18.00 -6.79
C PRO A 298 16.08 -18.98 -7.51
N ASP A 299 16.62 -19.81 -8.41
CA ASP A 299 15.85 -20.80 -9.19
C ASP A 299 15.18 -21.86 -8.30
N ASP A 300 15.73 -22.14 -7.10
CA ASP A 300 15.13 -23.07 -6.12
C ASP A 300 13.86 -22.52 -5.43
N LEU A 301 13.44 -21.29 -5.77
CA LEU A 301 12.12 -20.73 -5.42
C LEU A 301 11.11 -20.81 -6.57
N VAL A 302 11.56 -21.08 -7.80
CA VAL A 302 10.72 -21.08 -9.00
C VAL A 302 10.14 -22.46 -9.23
N PHE A 303 8.82 -22.54 -9.33
CA PHE A 303 8.11 -23.78 -9.65
C PHE A 303 7.82 -23.84 -11.15
N ARG A 304 7.83 -25.04 -11.72
CA ARG A 304 7.45 -25.28 -13.11
C ARG A 304 6.23 -26.21 -13.13
N VAL A 305 5.10 -25.66 -13.56
CA VAL A 305 3.81 -26.38 -13.62
C VAL A 305 3.64 -26.91 -15.04
N ASN A 306 3.24 -28.18 -15.19
CA ASN A 306 3.11 -28.85 -16.50
C ASN A 306 1.71 -29.46 -16.77
N TYR A 307 0.79 -29.46 -15.80
CA TYR A 307 -0.54 -30.09 -15.96
C TYR A 307 -1.59 -29.16 -16.61
N LEU A 308 -1.21 -27.93 -16.93
CA LEU A 308 -2.02 -26.93 -17.65
C LEU A 308 -1.53 -26.76 -19.09
N GLY A 309 -1.12 -27.84 -19.76
CA GLY A 309 -0.78 -27.83 -21.19
C GLY A 309 0.66 -27.44 -21.58
N GLY A 310 1.43 -26.77 -20.72
CA GLY A 310 2.85 -26.43 -20.97
C GLY A 310 3.68 -26.24 -19.70
N GLU A 311 5.02 -26.17 -19.82
CA GLU A 311 5.95 -25.95 -18.69
C GLU A 311 6.22 -24.44 -18.52
N MET A 312 5.52 -23.79 -17.58
CA MET A 312 5.71 -22.35 -17.33
C MET A 312 6.28 -22.09 -15.93
N PRO A 313 7.33 -21.26 -15.81
CA PRO A 313 7.86 -20.87 -14.51
C PRO A 313 6.85 -19.97 -13.77
N THR A 314 6.71 -20.23 -12.48
CA THR A 314 5.85 -19.48 -11.58
C THR A 314 6.53 -19.30 -10.22
N PHE A 315 6.47 -18.06 -9.72
CA PHE A 315 6.84 -17.69 -8.37
C PHE A 315 5.79 -16.70 -7.85
N ALA A 316 4.77 -17.25 -7.19
CA ALA A 316 3.63 -16.52 -6.64
C ALA A 316 3.13 -17.23 -5.37
N LEU A 317 2.46 -16.50 -4.48
CA LEU A 317 1.78 -17.09 -3.32
C LEU A 317 0.36 -17.52 -3.68
N ASN A 318 -0.26 -16.78 -4.60
CA ASN A 318 -1.57 -17.12 -5.14
C ASN A 318 -1.48 -18.09 -6.32
N PHE A 319 -2.56 -18.84 -6.55
CA PHE A 319 -2.74 -19.67 -7.73
C PHE A 319 -3.78 -19.05 -8.66
N SER A 320 -5.05 -19.47 -8.61
CA SER A 320 -6.12 -18.88 -9.41
C SER A 320 -6.45 -17.44 -8.96
N ARG A 321 -6.47 -16.51 -9.92
CA ARG A 321 -6.86 -15.10 -9.71
C ARG A 321 -7.24 -14.44 -11.03
N PRO A 322 -8.04 -13.36 -11.03
CA PRO A 322 -8.47 -12.70 -12.26
C PRO A 322 -7.30 -12.03 -13.01
N GLY A 323 -7.29 -12.14 -14.34
CA GLY A 323 -6.36 -11.47 -15.24
C GLY A 323 -6.79 -10.06 -15.67
N ALA A 324 -8.02 -9.65 -15.36
CA ALA A 324 -8.60 -8.37 -15.75
C ALA A 324 -7.73 -7.16 -15.36
N GLN A 325 -7.15 -7.18 -14.15
CA GLN A 325 -6.32 -6.08 -13.66
C GLN A 325 -4.97 -5.98 -14.40
N VAL A 326 -4.40 -7.09 -14.86
CA VAL A 326 -3.18 -7.10 -15.69
C VAL A 326 -3.49 -6.47 -17.06
N VAL A 327 -4.62 -6.85 -17.67
CA VAL A 327 -5.08 -6.27 -18.93
C VAL A 327 -5.29 -4.76 -18.78
N ALA A 328 -5.92 -4.33 -17.68
CA ALA A 328 -6.13 -2.92 -17.37
C ALA A 328 -4.81 -2.15 -17.13
N GLN A 329 -3.82 -2.77 -16.49
CA GLN A 329 -2.50 -2.16 -16.31
C GLN A 329 -1.81 -1.93 -17.66
N TYR A 330 -1.82 -2.94 -18.51
CA TYR A 330 -1.25 -2.84 -19.85
C TYR A 330 -1.96 -1.77 -20.69
N TYR A 331 -3.30 -1.71 -20.60
CA TYR A 331 -4.07 -0.64 -21.23
C TYR A 331 -3.58 0.73 -20.79
N ASN A 332 -3.43 0.99 -19.49
CA ASN A 332 -2.96 2.29 -19.00
C ASN A 332 -1.53 2.61 -19.47
N PHE A 333 -0.62 1.63 -19.50
CA PHE A 333 0.73 1.82 -20.03
C PHE A 333 0.69 2.27 -21.49
N LEU A 334 -0.09 1.62 -22.35
CA LEU A 334 -0.22 2.02 -23.76
C LEU A 334 -0.95 3.36 -23.95
N ARG A 335 -2.06 3.53 -23.24
CA ARG A 335 -3.01 4.65 -23.37
C ARG A 335 -2.39 5.96 -22.94
N LEU A 336 -1.60 5.93 -21.87
CA LEU A 336 -1.00 7.11 -21.24
C LEU A 336 0.42 7.33 -21.72
N GLY A 337 1.21 6.26 -21.84
CA GLY A 337 2.66 6.35 -22.02
C GLY A 337 3.31 7.20 -20.91
N HIS A 338 4.58 7.54 -21.09
CA HIS A 338 5.33 8.33 -20.13
C HIS A 338 4.68 9.71 -19.88
N ASP A 339 4.30 10.43 -20.94
CA ASP A 339 3.73 11.78 -20.84
C ASP A 339 2.38 11.81 -20.14
N GLY A 340 1.53 10.81 -20.38
CA GLY A 340 0.23 10.71 -19.73
C GLY A 340 0.36 10.45 -18.23
N TYR A 341 1.24 9.52 -17.84
CA TYR A 341 1.56 9.31 -16.42
C TYR A 341 2.15 10.58 -15.80
N ARG A 342 3.16 11.21 -16.43
CA ARG A 342 3.73 12.48 -15.93
C ARG A 342 2.68 13.56 -15.70
N ARG A 343 1.78 13.79 -16.66
CA ARG A 343 0.71 14.80 -16.49
C ARG A 343 -0.22 14.46 -15.31
N ILE A 344 -0.64 13.21 -15.18
CA ILE A 344 -1.55 12.78 -14.11
C ILE A 344 -0.88 12.88 -12.74
N GLN A 345 0.34 12.36 -12.60
CA GLN A 345 1.06 12.38 -11.32
C GLN A 345 1.43 13.80 -10.91
N GLN A 346 1.89 14.63 -11.87
CA GLN A 346 2.18 16.03 -11.60
C GLN A 346 0.92 16.78 -11.16
N TYR A 347 -0.21 16.58 -11.84
CA TYR A 347 -1.48 17.21 -11.42
C TYR A 347 -1.89 16.81 -10.00
N CYS A 348 -1.75 15.53 -9.63
CA CYS A 348 -2.01 15.09 -8.25
C CYS A 348 -1.07 15.78 -7.25
N ARG A 349 0.20 15.95 -7.61
CA ARG A 349 1.20 16.65 -6.78
C ARG A 349 0.91 18.14 -6.64
N ASP A 350 0.48 18.78 -7.72
CA ASP A 350 0.10 20.20 -7.72
C ASP A 350 -1.10 20.44 -6.80
N VAL A 351 -2.12 19.57 -6.85
CA VAL A 351 -3.27 19.64 -5.94
C VAL A 351 -2.86 19.37 -4.49
N ALA A 352 -2.00 18.37 -4.24
CA ALA A 352 -1.53 18.05 -2.89
C ALA A 352 -0.75 19.20 -2.25
N THR A 353 0.21 19.76 -2.98
CA THR A 353 1.05 20.88 -2.51
C THR A 353 0.26 22.18 -2.37
N ASP A 354 -0.73 22.43 -3.23
CA ASP A 354 -1.67 23.53 -3.06
C ASP A 354 -2.51 23.40 -1.79
N LEU A 355 -3.12 22.22 -1.59
CA LEU A 355 -3.90 21.93 -0.39
C LEU A 355 -3.08 22.05 0.89
N ALA A 356 -1.88 21.45 0.92
CA ALA A 356 -1.01 21.53 2.10
C ALA A 356 -0.73 22.99 2.48
N ARG A 357 -0.37 23.83 1.51
CA ARG A 357 -0.12 25.26 1.72
C ARG A 357 -1.36 26.00 2.25
N ARG A 358 -2.54 25.72 1.71
CA ARG A 358 -3.80 26.37 2.11
C ARG A 358 -4.25 25.92 3.50
N ILE A 359 -4.12 24.64 3.83
CA ILE A 359 -4.41 24.11 5.17
C ILE A 359 -3.49 24.76 6.20
N ALA A 360 -2.19 24.88 5.92
CA ALA A 360 -1.26 25.62 6.79
C ALA A 360 -1.68 27.10 6.92
N GLY A 361 -2.16 27.72 5.83
CA GLY A 361 -2.65 29.10 5.80
C GLY A 361 -3.88 29.38 6.68
N LEU A 362 -4.62 28.35 7.11
CA LEU A 362 -5.73 28.49 8.06
C LEU A 362 -5.25 28.85 9.48
N GLY A 363 -3.95 28.69 9.77
CA GLY A 363 -3.33 28.97 11.06
C GLY A 363 -3.59 27.91 12.14
N ALA A 364 -4.63 27.09 11.99
CA ALA A 364 -4.99 26.04 12.95
C ALA A 364 -4.13 24.77 12.85
N PHE A 365 -3.24 24.68 11.84
CA PHE A 365 -2.54 23.46 11.50
C PHE A 365 -1.06 23.70 11.19
N ARG A 366 -0.23 22.71 11.51
CA ARG A 366 1.19 22.64 11.16
C ARG A 366 1.47 21.43 10.28
N LEU A 367 2.16 21.63 9.16
CA LEU A 367 2.53 20.54 8.26
C LEU A 367 3.65 19.67 8.87
N ILE A 368 3.57 18.37 8.63
CA ILE A 368 4.66 17.39 8.82
C ILE A 368 5.36 17.17 7.48
N THR A 369 4.57 17.03 6.41
CA THR A 369 5.01 16.98 5.02
C THR A 369 4.10 17.85 4.16
N ASP A 370 4.52 18.13 2.91
CA ASP A 370 3.84 19.08 2.02
C ASP A 370 3.31 18.48 0.72
N GLY A 371 3.54 17.18 0.49
CA GLY A 371 3.11 16.48 -0.72
C GLY A 371 4.00 16.69 -1.94
N SER A 372 5.22 17.21 -1.76
CA SER A 372 6.20 17.39 -2.84
C SER A 372 6.83 16.09 -3.34
N HIS A 373 6.93 15.07 -2.48
CA HIS A 373 7.37 13.72 -2.84
C HIS A 373 6.22 12.91 -3.45
N LEU A 374 5.47 12.16 -2.63
CA LEU A 374 4.17 11.66 -3.05
C LEU A 374 3.13 12.80 -3.01
N PRO A 375 2.05 12.73 -3.83
CA PRO A 375 0.88 13.60 -3.66
C PRO A 375 0.04 13.19 -2.43
N VAL A 376 0.72 13.17 -1.28
CA VAL A 376 0.28 12.73 0.03
C VAL A 376 0.99 13.58 1.05
N PHE A 377 0.26 14.09 2.03
CA PHE A 377 0.86 14.88 3.08
C PHE A 377 0.18 14.67 4.42
N ALA A 378 0.94 14.84 5.49
CA ALA A 378 0.47 14.77 6.86
C ALA A 378 0.61 16.12 7.56
N PHE A 379 -0.32 16.42 8.45
CA PHE A 379 -0.33 17.64 9.23
C PHE A 379 -0.95 17.39 10.61
N THR A 380 -0.61 18.23 11.56
CA THR A 380 -1.13 18.20 12.93
C THR A 380 -1.70 19.56 13.31
N LEU A 381 -2.22 19.70 14.52
CA LEU A 381 -2.68 20.99 15.03
C LEU A 381 -1.49 21.94 15.24
N ALA A 382 -1.74 23.23 15.10
CA ALA A 382 -0.80 24.24 15.59
C ALA A 382 -0.68 24.15 17.12
N ASP A 383 0.47 24.54 17.67
CA ASP A 383 0.79 24.32 19.08
C ASP A 383 -0.15 25.07 20.05
N ASP A 384 -0.81 26.13 19.57
CA ASP A 384 -1.79 26.94 20.32
C ASP A 384 -3.24 26.39 20.25
N GLU A 385 -3.52 25.44 19.37
CA GLU A 385 -4.85 24.82 19.23
C GLU A 385 -4.99 23.62 20.20
N THR A 386 -5.34 23.89 21.47
CA THR A 386 -5.43 22.86 22.52
C THR A 386 -6.85 22.41 22.87
N GLY A 387 -7.88 23.11 22.38
CA GLY A 387 -9.28 22.86 22.74
C GLY A 387 -9.90 21.60 22.12
N TYR A 388 -9.26 21.04 21.10
CA TYR A 388 -9.72 19.86 20.35
C TYR A 388 -8.51 19.07 19.82
N SER A 389 -8.74 17.88 19.26
CA SER A 389 -7.68 17.06 18.66
C SER A 389 -7.82 16.89 17.14
N VAL A 390 -6.79 16.35 16.49
CA VAL A 390 -6.88 15.89 15.10
C VAL A 390 -7.98 14.85 14.87
N PHE A 391 -8.37 14.09 15.89
CA PHE A 391 -9.46 13.12 15.80
C PHE A 391 -10.83 13.81 15.79
N ASP A 392 -10.99 14.93 16.51
CA ASP A 392 -12.19 15.77 16.44
C ASP A 392 -12.34 16.41 15.05
N VAL A 393 -11.23 16.85 14.45
CA VAL A 393 -11.22 17.36 13.06
C VAL A 393 -11.66 16.27 12.07
N SER A 394 -11.12 15.06 12.19
CA SER A 394 -11.52 13.91 11.36
C SER A 394 -13.02 13.61 11.48
N ALA A 395 -13.56 13.63 12.71
CA ALA A 395 -14.98 13.41 12.96
C ALA A 395 -15.85 14.52 12.33
N ALA A 396 -15.45 15.79 12.47
CA ALA A 396 -16.16 16.93 11.90
C ALA A 396 -16.15 16.94 10.35
N LEU A 397 -15.07 16.46 9.74
CA LEU A 397 -15.01 16.27 8.29
C LEU A 397 -15.91 15.11 7.83
N ARG A 398 -16.02 14.04 8.63
CA ARG A 398 -16.90 12.90 8.33
C ARG A 398 -18.38 13.27 8.32
N GLU A 399 -18.81 14.18 9.19
CA GLU A 399 -20.18 14.75 9.15
C GLU A 399 -20.50 15.42 7.79
N GLN A 400 -19.47 15.86 7.07
CA GLN A 400 -19.57 16.48 5.75
C GLN A 400 -19.25 15.49 4.60
N GLY A 401 -19.10 14.19 4.89
CA GLY A 401 -18.84 13.13 3.92
C GLY A 401 -17.36 12.86 3.60
N TRP A 402 -16.44 13.66 4.14
CA TRP A 402 -15.01 13.50 3.91
C TRP A 402 -14.40 12.45 4.84
N LEU A 403 -13.67 11.48 4.28
CA LEU A 403 -12.95 10.48 5.08
C LEU A 403 -11.46 10.83 5.10
N VAL A 404 -11.08 11.69 6.06
CA VAL A 404 -9.68 12.04 6.34
C VAL A 404 -9.23 11.29 7.59
N PRO A 405 -8.24 10.37 7.50
CA PRO A 405 -7.79 9.58 8.64
C PRO A 405 -7.01 10.45 9.64
N ALA A 406 -7.23 10.19 10.92
CA ALA A 406 -6.39 10.66 12.01
C ALA A 406 -5.77 9.48 12.77
N TYR A 407 -4.49 9.56 13.12
CA TYR A 407 -3.73 8.49 13.77
C TYR A 407 -2.44 9.03 14.41
N THR A 408 -1.79 8.21 15.24
CA THR A 408 -0.49 8.54 15.84
C THR A 408 0.67 7.92 15.08
N PHE A 409 1.83 8.58 15.15
CA PHE A 409 3.08 8.01 14.69
C PHE A 409 3.53 6.84 15.60
N PRO A 410 4.38 5.93 15.10
CA PRO A 410 4.84 4.75 15.84
C PRO A 410 5.91 5.07 16.89
N ARG A 411 6.59 4.04 17.41
CA ARG A 411 7.57 4.10 18.51
C ARG A 411 8.53 5.29 18.42
N ASN A 412 8.69 5.97 19.56
CA ASN A 412 9.44 7.20 19.81
C ASN A 412 8.81 8.48 19.25
N ARG A 413 7.65 8.40 18.59
CA ARG A 413 6.85 9.55 18.16
C ARG A 413 5.36 9.35 18.41
N GLU A 414 5.00 8.47 19.35
CA GLU A 414 3.60 8.22 19.68
C GLU A 414 2.91 9.48 20.17
N ASP A 415 3.63 10.46 20.71
CA ASP A 415 3.13 11.79 21.09
C ASP A 415 2.48 12.55 19.93
N LEU A 416 2.90 12.29 18.68
CA LEU A 416 2.45 13.01 17.50
C LEU A 416 1.23 12.33 16.87
N ALA A 417 0.07 12.97 16.99
CA ALA A 417 -1.13 12.63 16.23
C ALA A 417 -1.28 13.53 15.00
N VAL A 418 -1.64 12.95 13.85
CA VAL A 418 -1.77 13.66 12.57
C VAL A 418 -3.08 13.37 11.88
N LEU A 419 -3.43 14.22 10.94
CA LEU A 419 -4.29 13.93 9.79
C LEU A 419 -3.41 13.66 8.57
N ARG A 420 -3.86 12.79 7.65
CA ARG A 420 -3.20 12.59 6.35
C ARG A 420 -4.18 12.73 5.21
N ILE A 421 -3.80 13.44 4.15
CA ILE A 421 -4.57 13.52 2.92
C ILE A 421 -3.81 12.79 1.81
N VAL A 422 -4.50 11.88 1.12
CA VAL A 422 -4.00 11.21 -0.08
C VAL A 422 -4.72 11.77 -1.31
N VAL A 423 -3.97 12.44 -2.18
CA VAL A 423 -4.49 12.94 -3.46
C VAL A 423 -4.24 11.89 -4.54
N ARG A 424 -5.32 11.53 -5.25
CA ARG A 424 -5.33 10.51 -6.30
C ARG A 424 -5.92 11.08 -7.57
N ASN A 425 -5.71 10.38 -8.68
CA ASN A 425 -6.36 10.71 -9.94
C ASN A 425 -7.90 10.77 -9.76
N GLY A 426 -8.49 11.89 -10.17
CA GLY A 426 -9.89 12.21 -9.98
C GLY A 426 -10.22 13.07 -8.75
N PHE A 427 -9.22 13.46 -7.94
CA PHE A 427 -9.35 14.52 -6.94
C PHE A 427 -8.78 15.83 -7.50
N SER A 428 -9.64 16.81 -7.75
CA SER A 428 -9.31 18.07 -8.44
C SER A 428 -9.07 19.23 -7.46
N HIS A 429 -8.57 20.37 -7.97
CA HIS A 429 -8.53 21.62 -7.21
C HIS A 429 -9.92 22.04 -6.68
N ASP A 430 -10.99 21.83 -7.45
CA ASP A 430 -12.37 22.12 -7.02
C ASP A 430 -12.79 21.27 -5.80
N LEU A 431 -12.48 19.97 -5.79
CA LEU A 431 -12.68 19.13 -4.60
C LEU A 431 -11.77 19.58 -3.44
N GLY A 432 -10.59 20.10 -3.76
CA GLY A 432 -9.70 20.75 -2.79
C GLY A 432 -10.34 21.99 -2.16
N ASP A 433 -10.97 22.86 -2.96
CA ASP A 433 -11.71 24.04 -2.48
C ASP A 433 -12.83 23.63 -1.53
N LEU A 434 -13.64 22.65 -1.91
CA LEU A 434 -14.73 22.13 -1.06
C LEU A 434 -14.23 21.51 0.25
N LEU A 435 -13.03 20.93 0.26
CA LEU A 435 -12.40 20.41 1.47
C LEU A 435 -11.91 21.54 2.39
N ILE A 436 -11.33 22.61 1.82
CA ILE A 436 -10.94 23.80 2.59
C ILE A 436 -12.18 24.45 3.21
N ASP A 437 -13.25 24.65 2.44
CA ASP A 437 -14.51 25.19 2.97
C ASP A 437 -15.06 24.31 4.10
N ALA A 438 -14.89 22.98 4.02
CA ALA A 438 -15.33 22.06 5.05
C ALA A 438 -14.53 22.21 6.35
N LEU A 439 -13.21 22.44 6.26
CA LEU A 439 -12.35 22.75 7.40
C LEU A 439 -12.73 24.11 8.02
N GLU A 440 -12.89 25.15 7.20
CA GLU A 440 -13.28 26.49 7.65
C GLU A 440 -14.63 26.49 8.37
N ARG A 441 -15.61 25.70 7.91
CA ARG A 441 -16.89 25.51 8.61
C ARG A 441 -16.73 24.77 9.95
N ALA A 442 -15.82 23.81 10.02
CA ALA A 442 -15.61 23.02 11.23
C ALA A 442 -14.86 23.80 12.33
N LEU A 443 -13.86 24.61 11.96
CA LEU A 443 -12.95 25.27 12.89
C LEU A 443 -13.63 26.13 13.98
N PRO A 444 -14.62 27.00 13.69
CA PRO A 444 -15.30 27.77 14.74
C PRO A 444 -15.97 26.89 15.79
N ARG A 445 -16.59 25.77 15.37
CA ARG A 445 -17.21 24.80 16.28
C ARG A 445 -16.17 24.06 17.10
N LEU A 446 -15.04 23.68 16.48
CA LEU A 446 -13.94 22.99 17.14
C LEU A 446 -13.26 23.89 18.19
N ARG A 447 -12.98 25.15 17.86
CA ARG A 447 -12.42 26.16 18.78
C ARG A 447 -13.34 26.53 19.94
N GLY A 448 -14.64 26.27 19.81
CA GLY A 448 -15.61 26.41 20.90
C GLY A 448 -15.58 25.27 21.92
N GLN A 449 -14.73 24.26 21.74
CA GLN A 449 -14.57 23.15 22.69
C GLN A 449 -13.54 23.50 23.77
N ASP A 450 -13.83 23.12 25.02
CA ASP A 450 -12.92 23.31 26.15
C ASP A 450 -11.87 22.19 26.27
N LYS A 451 -12.11 21.05 25.62
CA LYS A 451 -11.23 19.88 25.62
C LYS A 451 -11.56 18.94 24.43
N PRO A 452 -10.58 18.14 23.98
CA PRO A 452 -10.83 17.09 22.98
C PRO A 452 -11.98 16.16 23.37
N GLN A 453 -12.84 15.84 22.40
CA GLN A 453 -13.94 14.88 22.59
C GLN A 453 -13.60 13.50 22.02
N HIS A 454 -12.68 13.44 21.06
CA HIS A 454 -12.16 12.22 20.46
C HIS A 454 -10.65 12.15 20.66
N GLY A 455 -10.15 10.98 21.08
CA GLY A 455 -8.73 10.66 21.21
C GLY A 455 -8.31 9.51 20.29
N ARG A 456 -7.16 8.89 20.62
CA ARG A 456 -6.56 7.80 19.84
C ARG A 456 -7.46 6.58 19.69
N GLU A 457 -8.33 6.34 20.66
CA GLU A 457 -9.35 5.30 20.63
C GLU A 457 -10.38 5.50 19.51
N SER A 458 -10.47 6.70 18.94
CA SER A 458 -11.32 7.05 17.80
C SER A 458 -10.59 6.97 16.45
N ALA A 459 -9.35 6.50 16.41
CA ALA A 459 -8.57 6.39 15.18
C ALA A 459 -9.31 5.58 14.10
N GLY A 460 -9.35 6.13 12.89
CA GLY A 460 -9.92 5.45 11.72
C GLY A 460 -8.97 4.39 11.14
N PHE A 461 -9.48 3.53 10.25
CA PHE A 461 -8.67 2.53 9.56
C PHE A 461 -7.50 3.19 8.81
N SER A 462 -6.29 2.97 9.31
CA SER A 462 -5.03 3.42 8.72
C SER A 462 -4.37 2.21 8.06
N HIS A 463 -3.79 2.37 6.86
CA HIS A 463 -3.16 1.27 6.12
C HIS A 463 -1.82 0.79 6.76
N GLY A 464 -1.83 0.40 8.03
CA GLY A 464 -0.70 -0.16 8.76
C GLY A 464 -0.24 0.59 10.02
N ALA A 465 -1.03 1.50 10.61
CA ALA A 465 -0.61 2.24 11.83
C ALA A 465 -1.20 1.67 13.14
N ASP A 466 -1.73 0.43 13.14
CA ASP A 466 -2.13 -0.21 14.39
C ASP A 466 -0.88 -0.68 15.14
N SER A 467 -0.52 0.03 16.21
CA SER A 467 0.53 -0.40 17.14
C SER A 467 0.08 -1.65 17.91
N PRO A 468 0.95 -2.66 18.13
CA PRO A 468 0.64 -3.76 19.04
C PRO A 468 0.38 -3.18 20.44
N GLN A 469 -0.75 -3.55 21.05
CA GLN A 469 -0.98 -3.28 22.46
C GLN A 469 0.23 -3.78 23.26
N ALA A 470 0.81 -2.91 24.08
CA ALA A 470 1.90 -3.24 24.98
C ALA A 470 1.53 -4.49 25.79
N GLN A 471 2.16 -5.62 25.50
CA GLN A 471 2.08 -6.79 26.35
C GLN A 471 2.74 -6.43 27.68
N HIS A 472 1.92 -6.27 28.72
CA HIS A 472 2.41 -6.26 30.09
C HIS A 472 3.18 -7.56 30.34
N GLN A 473 4.49 -7.46 30.53
CA GLN A 473 5.25 -8.50 31.21
C GLN A 473 4.69 -8.60 32.64
N PRO A 474 4.23 -9.78 33.09
CA PRO A 474 4.00 -9.99 34.50
C PRO A 474 5.35 -10.08 35.20
N THR A 475 5.57 -9.17 36.14
CA THR A 475 6.57 -9.34 37.18
C THR A 475 6.24 -10.58 38.02
N SER A 476 7.10 -11.60 37.94
CA SER A 476 7.46 -12.48 39.05
C SER A 476 8.77 -13.18 38.74
#